data_AF-A0A3L7XKX2-F1
#
_entry.id   AF-A0A3L7XKX2-F1
#
_cell.length_a   1.000
_cell.length_b   1.000
_cell.length_c   1.000
_cell.angle_alpha   90.00
_cell.angle_beta   90.00
_cell.angle_gamma   90.00
#
_symmetry.space_group_name_H-M   'P 1'
#
loop_
_entity.id
_entity.type
_entity.pdbx_description
1 polymer ?
#
loop_
_entity_poly.entity_id
_entity_poly.type
_entity_poly.pdbx_seq_one_letter_code
_entity_poly.pdbx_strand_id
1 'polypeptide(L)'
;YREHELDPATRNEVNALIKSNYNGYHFVDPEGEALYNSTILIYFLRYFVQYREFPKRLIDLNLKVDLAWVRRLTASNPQLTAAFVEQLTFYNHIRYDEVLLVEKFDVSQFFNPSFFPISFFYLGMLTKEDDFNLRLPNLNLRQIFVEYFNELHQIDVSTRYAELMQTFVNNPNLECLFAGYWAHYISQLPEAIFQQVNENFYRTTFFELCSRYLSRWFTWNVERSYPQGKSDLEFVGKYHEKFAGLRWVIEFKYISNSKLHTEKINIERFVLPVEDSEQIEGYAQGLRQEYPEARVALFVIYCFGNQGFRVFAL
;
A
#
# COMPACT_ATOMS: atom_id res chain seq x y z
N TYR A 1 -28.78 -19.49 -17.10
CA TYR A 1 -27.63 -18.66 -16.71
C TYR A 1 -27.06 -18.05 -17.98
N ARG A 2 -27.32 -16.77 -18.25
CA ARG A 2 -26.52 -16.06 -19.26
C ARG A 2 -25.14 -15.94 -18.62
N GLU A 3 -24.13 -16.60 -19.19
CA GLU A 3 -22.75 -16.21 -18.92
C GLU A 3 -22.70 -14.70 -19.12
N HIS A 4 -22.53 -13.96 -18.03
CA HIS A 4 -22.33 -12.52 -18.14
C HIS A 4 -21.13 -12.38 -19.08
N GLU A 5 -21.34 -11.80 -20.27
CA GLU A 5 -20.37 -11.54 -21.34
C GLU A 5 -19.17 -10.74 -20.82
N LEU A 6 -18.40 -11.35 -19.94
CA LEU A 6 -17.21 -10.82 -19.32
C LEU A 6 -16.08 -11.16 -20.26
N ASP A 7 -15.51 -10.13 -20.87
CA ASP A 7 -14.38 -10.28 -21.76
C ASP A 7 -13.27 -11.09 -21.07
N PRO A 8 -12.95 -12.31 -21.55
CA PRO A 8 -11.89 -13.12 -20.98
C PRO A 8 -10.55 -12.40 -20.89
N ALA A 9 -10.28 -11.44 -21.76
CA ALA A 9 -9.05 -10.65 -21.76
C ALA A 9 -8.91 -9.79 -20.49
N THR A 10 -10.02 -9.32 -19.91
CA THR A 10 -10.02 -8.45 -18.71
C THR A 10 -10.05 -9.23 -17.40
N ARG A 11 -10.32 -10.55 -17.44
CA ARG A 11 -10.54 -11.38 -16.26
C ARG A 11 -9.34 -11.41 -15.32
N ASN A 12 -8.13 -11.48 -15.86
CA ASN A 12 -6.91 -11.51 -15.06
C ASN A 12 -6.71 -10.20 -14.28
N GLU A 13 -6.94 -9.06 -14.93
CA GLU A 13 -6.84 -7.74 -14.29
C GLU A 13 -7.89 -7.58 -13.17
N VAL A 14 -9.13 -8.00 -13.44
CA VAL A 14 -10.23 -7.97 -12.45
C VAL A 14 -9.89 -8.85 -11.24
N ASN A 15 -9.42 -10.07 -11.48
CA ASN A 15 -9.05 -11.00 -10.42
C ASN A 15 -7.88 -10.49 -9.58
N ALA A 16 -6.85 -9.93 -10.22
CA ALA A 16 -5.71 -9.34 -9.53
C ALA A 16 -6.16 -8.17 -8.63
N LEU A 17 -7.03 -7.30 -9.14
CA LEU A 17 -7.59 -6.19 -8.39
C LEU A 17 -8.39 -6.65 -7.16
N ILE A 18 -9.32 -7.58 -7.37
CA ILE A 18 -10.14 -8.15 -6.29
C ILE A 18 -9.25 -8.82 -5.24
N LYS A 19 -8.26 -9.61 -5.68
CA LYS A 19 -7.35 -10.31 -4.77
C LYS A 19 -6.52 -9.34 -3.94
N SER A 20 -5.94 -8.30 -4.55
CA SER A 20 -5.10 -7.33 -3.85
C SER A 20 -5.90 -6.46 -2.87
N ASN A 21 -7.14 -6.15 -3.20
CA ASN A 21 -7.97 -5.25 -2.40
C ASN A 21 -8.78 -5.97 -1.32
N TYR A 22 -9.27 -7.17 -1.58
CA TYR A 22 -10.33 -7.79 -0.76
C TYR A 22 -9.98 -9.13 -0.17
N ASN A 23 -8.90 -9.79 -0.61
CA ASN A 23 -8.44 -11.05 -0.03
C ASN A 23 -7.49 -10.84 1.16
N GLY A 24 -6.91 -11.91 1.71
CA GLY A 24 -5.78 -11.87 2.63
C GLY A 24 -6.13 -12.07 4.09
N TYR A 25 -7.38 -12.40 4.40
CA TYR A 25 -7.82 -12.65 5.78
C TYR A 25 -7.63 -14.12 6.19
N HIS A 26 -6.95 -14.33 7.30
CA HIS A 26 -6.69 -15.59 8.00
C HIS A 26 -7.05 -15.39 9.48
N PHE A 27 -8.23 -15.88 9.86
CA PHE A 27 -8.72 -15.74 11.24
C PHE A 27 -8.48 -16.99 12.09
N VAL A 28 -8.36 -18.16 11.46
CA VAL A 28 -8.22 -19.45 12.14
C VAL A 28 -6.81 -19.97 11.96
N ASP A 29 -6.46 -20.28 10.71
CA ASP A 29 -5.18 -20.88 10.30
C ASP A 29 -4.42 -19.91 9.36
N PRO A 30 -3.24 -19.40 9.77
CA PRO A 30 -2.41 -18.53 8.91
C PRO A 30 -1.92 -19.23 7.64
N GLU A 31 -1.79 -20.57 7.65
CA GLU A 31 -1.36 -21.37 6.48
C GLU A 31 -2.54 -21.80 5.59
N GLY A 32 -3.78 -21.56 6.04
CA GLY A 32 -5.00 -21.91 5.32
C GLY A 32 -5.27 -21.03 4.09
N GLU A 33 -6.40 -21.28 3.41
CA GLU A 33 -6.83 -20.42 2.31
C GLU A 33 -7.25 -19.03 2.83
N ALA A 34 -6.70 -17.98 2.21
CA ALA A 34 -7.08 -16.61 2.52
C ALA A 34 -8.54 -16.34 2.16
N LEU A 35 -9.25 -15.68 3.06
CA LEU A 35 -10.65 -15.30 2.89
C LEU A 35 -10.77 -13.89 2.32
N TYR A 36 -11.86 -13.69 1.57
CA TYR A 36 -12.25 -12.37 1.08
C TYR A 36 -13.17 -11.66 2.07
N ASN A 37 -13.04 -10.33 2.18
CA ASN A 37 -14.12 -9.50 2.72
C ASN A 37 -15.31 -9.55 1.75
N SER A 38 -16.33 -10.30 2.15
CA SER A 38 -17.51 -10.58 1.32
C SER A 38 -18.36 -9.34 1.06
N THR A 39 -18.47 -8.41 2.01
CA THR A 39 -19.31 -7.21 1.90
C THR A 39 -18.85 -6.34 0.73
N ILE A 40 -17.58 -5.96 0.72
CA ILE A 40 -17.02 -5.10 -0.33
C ILE A 40 -16.85 -5.85 -1.66
N LEU A 41 -16.55 -7.16 -1.61
CA LEU A 41 -16.48 -7.98 -2.81
C LEU A 41 -17.84 -8.06 -3.53
N ILE A 42 -18.93 -8.26 -2.78
CA ILE A 42 -20.28 -8.29 -3.36
C ILE A 42 -20.63 -6.92 -3.96
N TYR A 43 -20.30 -5.82 -3.28
CA TYR A 43 -20.46 -4.47 -3.83
C TYR A 43 -19.71 -4.32 -5.16
N PHE A 44 -18.42 -4.71 -5.18
CA PHE A 44 -17.58 -4.65 -6.38
C PHE A 44 -18.19 -5.45 -7.52
N LEU A 45 -18.53 -6.72 -7.27
CA LEU A 45 -19.07 -7.63 -8.29
C LEU A 45 -20.41 -7.12 -8.85
N ARG A 46 -21.30 -6.58 -8.01
CA ARG A 46 -22.57 -5.99 -8.47
C ARG A 46 -22.32 -4.79 -9.39
N TYR A 47 -21.43 -3.90 -9.02
CA TYR A 47 -21.06 -2.75 -9.85
C TYR A 47 -20.44 -3.22 -11.17
N PHE A 48 -19.50 -4.16 -11.10
CA PHE A 48 -18.77 -4.68 -12.25
C PHE A 48 -19.69 -5.37 -13.26
N VAL A 49 -20.64 -6.19 -12.79
CA VAL A 49 -21.64 -6.84 -13.65
C VAL A 49 -22.55 -5.80 -14.31
N GLN A 50 -22.90 -4.72 -13.61
CA GLN A 50 -23.81 -3.70 -14.11
C GLN A 50 -23.15 -2.75 -15.11
N TYR A 51 -21.93 -2.28 -14.82
CA TYR A 51 -21.29 -1.19 -15.56
C TYR A 51 -20.11 -1.64 -16.43
N ARG A 52 -19.59 -2.86 -16.24
CA ARG A 52 -18.37 -3.36 -16.92
C ARG A 52 -17.15 -2.47 -16.69
N GLU A 53 -17.12 -1.80 -15.54
CA GLU A 53 -16.07 -0.88 -15.12
C GLU A 53 -15.73 -1.15 -13.65
N PHE A 54 -14.60 -0.64 -13.19
CA PHE A 54 -14.25 -0.71 -11.77
C PHE A 54 -15.01 0.38 -10.98
N PRO A 55 -15.49 0.07 -9.77
CA PRO A 55 -16.03 1.10 -8.88
C PRO A 55 -15.02 2.21 -8.66
N LYS A 56 -15.51 3.46 -8.60
CA LYS A 56 -14.65 4.63 -8.31
C LYS A 56 -13.97 4.53 -6.95
N ARG A 57 -14.66 3.94 -5.97
CA ARG A 57 -14.13 3.71 -4.61
C ARG A 57 -13.96 2.21 -4.41
N LEU A 58 -12.71 1.80 -4.18
CA LEU A 58 -12.38 0.41 -3.86
C LEU A 58 -12.34 0.16 -2.34
N ILE A 59 -12.28 1.21 -1.52
CA ILE A 59 -12.23 1.15 -0.06
C ILE A 59 -13.56 0.76 0.54
N ASP A 60 -13.52 -0.24 1.43
CA ASP A 60 -14.64 -0.58 2.28
C ASP A 60 -14.76 0.43 3.44
N LEU A 61 -15.66 1.39 3.28
CA LEU A 61 -15.95 2.38 4.31
C LEU A 61 -16.53 1.75 5.59
N ASN A 62 -17.03 0.52 5.56
CA ASN A 62 -17.53 -0.15 6.76
C ASN A 62 -16.39 -0.61 7.68
N LEU A 63 -15.22 -0.88 7.12
CA LEU A 63 -14.01 -1.20 7.89
C LEU A 63 -13.24 0.05 8.33
N LYS A 64 -13.53 1.20 7.72
CA LYS A 64 -12.91 2.46 8.12
C LYS A 64 -13.57 2.97 9.39
N VAL A 65 -12.87 2.79 10.50
CA VAL A 65 -13.22 3.34 11.80
C VAL A 65 -12.70 4.78 11.90
N ASP A 66 -13.41 5.67 12.59
CA ASP A 66 -12.93 7.04 12.79
C ASP A 66 -11.61 7.04 13.61
N LEU A 67 -10.67 7.95 13.34
CA LEU A 67 -9.48 8.10 14.16
C LEU A 67 -9.82 8.37 15.64
N ALA A 68 -10.95 9.03 15.94
CA ALA A 68 -11.45 9.19 17.30
C ALA A 68 -11.71 7.84 18.00
N TRP A 69 -12.16 6.84 17.25
CA TRP A 69 -12.31 5.48 17.74
C TRP A 69 -10.97 4.77 17.87
N VAL A 70 -10.05 4.90 16.91
CA VAL A 70 -8.68 4.39 17.04
C VAL A 70 -8.04 4.92 18.32
N ARG A 71 -8.10 6.24 18.56
CA ARG A 71 -7.66 6.89 19.79
C ARG A 71 -8.33 6.29 21.02
N ARG A 72 -9.63 6.05 20.98
CA ARG A 72 -10.35 5.44 22.11
C ARG A 72 -9.84 4.03 22.40
N LEU A 73 -9.65 3.20 21.38
CA LEU A 73 -9.13 1.84 21.50
C LEU A 73 -7.72 1.83 22.10
N THR A 74 -6.89 2.79 21.72
CA THR A 74 -5.52 2.97 22.23
C THR A 74 -5.49 3.78 23.54
N ALA A 75 -6.45 3.50 24.43
CA ALA A 75 -6.60 4.09 25.77
C ALA A 75 -6.72 5.63 25.81
N SER A 76 -7.09 6.27 24.70
CA SER A 76 -7.06 7.72 24.52
C SER A 76 -5.68 8.34 24.83
N ASN A 77 -4.62 7.53 24.74
CA ASN A 77 -3.25 7.95 24.98
C ASN A 77 -2.58 8.27 23.64
N PRO A 78 -2.19 9.53 23.38
CA PRO A 78 -1.63 9.92 22.09
C PRO A 78 -0.35 9.15 21.72
N GLN A 79 0.54 8.88 22.69
CA GLN A 79 1.80 8.17 22.43
C GLN A 79 1.54 6.72 22.05
N LEU A 80 0.64 6.04 22.76
CA LEU A 80 0.24 4.66 22.44
C LEU A 80 -0.48 4.57 21.08
N THR A 81 -1.31 5.56 20.77
CA THR A 81 -2.00 5.66 19.48
C THR A 81 -1.00 5.79 18.33
N ALA A 82 -0.06 6.72 18.47
CA ALA A 82 0.99 6.95 17.48
C ALA A 82 1.83 5.68 17.31
N ALA A 83 2.34 5.10 18.40
CA ALA A 83 3.14 3.87 18.34
C ALA A 83 2.43 2.71 17.64
N PHE A 84 1.13 2.51 17.90
CA PHE A 84 0.35 1.45 17.26
C PHE A 84 0.15 1.68 15.75
N VAL A 85 -0.23 2.90 15.35
CA VAL A 85 -0.43 3.24 13.94
C VAL A 85 0.89 3.26 13.17
N GLU A 86 1.95 3.83 13.76
CA GLU A 86 3.30 3.83 13.20
C GLU A 86 3.81 2.40 13.00
N GLN A 87 3.69 1.51 14.00
CA GLN A 87 4.12 0.12 13.91
C GLN A 87 3.52 -0.59 12.67
N LEU A 88 2.20 -0.46 12.48
CA LEU A 88 1.51 -1.08 11.35
C LEU A 88 1.80 -0.38 10.01
N THR A 89 2.06 0.93 10.03
CA THR A 89 2.39 1.69 8.81
C THR A 89 3.82 1.40 8.33
N PHE A 90 4.81 1.38 9.23
CA PHE A 90 6.21 1.13 8.89
C PHE A 90 6.50 -0.33 8.61
N TYR A 91 5.94 -1.25 9.41
CA TYR A 91 6.38 -2.65 9.41
C TYR A 91 5.30 -3.64 9.00
N ASN A 92 4.04 -3.21 8.93
CA ASN A 92 2.89 -4.05 8.58
C ASN A 92 2.77 -5.34 9.42
N HIS A 93 3.28 -5.35 10.65
CA HIS A 93 3.12 -6.46 11.58
C HIS A 93 3.10 -5.95 13.02
N ILE A 94 2.42 -6.68 13.89
CA ILE A 94 2.37 -6.38 15.32
C ILE A 94 2.24 -7.67 16.12
N ARG A 95 2.98 -7.77 17.23
CA ARG A 95 2.90 -8.93 18.11
C ARG A 95 1.55 -8.99 18.83
N TYR A 96 1.10 -10.21 19.09
CA TYR A 96 -0.09 -10.45 19.92
C TYR A 96 0.15 -11.63 20.86
N ASP A 97 -0.74 -11.78 21.83
CA ASP A 97 -0.80 -12.95 22.69
C ASP A 97 -2.00 -13.81 22.26
N GLU A 98 -1.73 -15.03 21.81
CA GLU A 98 -2.75 -15.96 21.34
C GLU A 98 -3.77 -16.29 22.42
N VAL A 99 -3.34 -16.35 23.70
CA VAL A 99 -4.25 -16.62 24.82
C VAL A 99 -5.33 -15.52 24.89
N LEU A 100 -4.92 -14.25 24.73
CA LEU A 100 -5.84 -13.12 24.73
C LEU A 100 -6.79 -13.11 23.51
N LEU A 101 -6.41 -13.76 22.41
CA LEU A 101 -7.25 -13.91 21.23
C LEU A 101 -8.42 -14.86 21.48
N VAL A 102 -8.22 -15.93 22.27
CA VAL A 102 -9.19 -17.02 22.47
C VAL A 102 -9.99 -16.86 23.76
N GLU A 103 -9.43 -16.20 24.77
CA GLU A 103 -10.08 -16.03 26.07
C GLU A 103 -11.23 -15.02 26.07
N LYS A 104 -12.18 -15.21 27.00
CA LYS A 104 -13.21 -14.22 27.29
C LYS A 104 -12.56 -13.01 27.94
N PHE A 105 -12.68 -11.85 27.32
CA PHE A 105 -12.20 -10.59 27.87
C PHE A 105 -13.38 -9.70 28.29
N ASP A 106 -13.12 -8.81 29.24
CA ASP A 106 -14.05 -7.75 29.62
C ASP A 106 -13.76 -6.44 28.86
N VAL A 107 -14.70 -5.50 28.91
CA VAL A 107 -14.58 -4.21 28.21
C VAL A 107 -13.40 -3.37 28.72
N SER A 108 -12.98 -3.55 29.98
CA SER A 108 -11.86 -2.79 30.55
C SER A 108 -10.51 -3.24 30.00
N GLN A 109 -10.36 -4.54 29.71
CA GLN A 109 -9.17 -5.11 29.08
C GLN A 109 -8.98 -4.61 27.64
N PHE A 110 -10.07 -4.27 26.95
CA PHE A 110 -10.06 -3.78 25.57
C PHE A 110 -9.22 -2.51 25.33
N PHE A 111 -8.96 -1.77 26.41
CA PHE A 111 -8.17 -0.53 26.41
C PHE A 111 -6.76 -0.70 27.01
N ASN A 112 -6.34 -1.94 27.29
CA ASN A 112 -4.96 -2.22 27.70
C ASN A 112 -4.04 -2.31 26.47
N PRO A 113 -2.82 -1.74 26.50
CA PRO A 113 -1.84 -1.86 25.42
C PRO A 113 -1.67 -3.26 24.83
N SER A 114 -1.63 -4.30 25.68
CA SER A 114 -1.48 -5.69 25.22
C SER A 114 -2.67 -6.21 24.43
N PHE A 115 -3.84 -5.58 24.58
CA PHE A 115 -5.08 -5.96 23.90
C PHE A 115 -5.34 -5.18 22.61
N PHE A 116 -4.61 -4.09 22.31
CA PHE A 116 -4.88 -3.34 21.07
C PHE A 116 -4.83 -4.22 19.82
N PRO A 117 -3.81 -5.09 19.60
CA PRO A 117 -3.81 -5.98 18.45
C PRO A 117 -5.05 -6.87 18.37
N ILE A 118 -5.50 -7.37 19.53
CA ILE A 118 -6.69 -8.24 19.67
C ILE A 118 -7.97 -7.47 19.31
N SER A 119 -8.12 -6.25 19.83
CA SER A 119 -9.26 -5.37 19.55
C SER A 119 -9.41 -5.11 18.05
N PHE A 120 -8.31 -4.78 17.36
CA PHE A 120 -8.32 -4.52 15.92
C PHE A 120 -8.50 -5.81 15.08
N PHE A 121 -8.06 -6.96 15.58
CA PHE A 121 -8.37 -8.26 14.97
C PHE A 121 -9.87 -8.54 14.99
N TYR A 122 -10.54 -8.35 16.14
CA TYR A 122 -11.98 -8.55 16.27
C TYR A 122 -12.83 -7.57 15.44
N LEU A 123 -12.30 -6.37 15.18
CA LEU A 123 -12.91 -5.41 14.25
C LEU A 123 -12.68 -5.77 12.77
N GLY A 124 -11.96 -6.87 12.47
CA GLY A 124 -11.64 -7.28 11.11
C GLY A 124 -10.63 -6.35 10.43
N MET A 125 -9.83 -5.60 11.20
CA MET A 125 -8.79 -4.72 10.68
C MET A 125 -7.40 -5.39 10.66
N LEU A 126 -7.21 -6.43 11.47
CA LEU A 126 -6.01 -7.25 11.48
C LEU A 126 -6.35 -8.71 11.18
N THR A 127 -5.34 -9.44 10.74
CA THR A 127 -5.39 -10.87 10.44
C THR A 127 -4.16 -11.56 11.01
N LYS A 128 -4.22 -12.89 11.24
CA LYS A 128 -3.02 -13.67 11.57
C LYS A 128 -2.03 -13.61 10.40
N GLU A 129 -0.78 -13.34 10.72
CA GLU A 129 0.36 -13.55 9.83
C GLU A 129 1.03 -14.89 10.14
N ASP A 130 1.26 -15.13 11.44
CA ASP A 130 1.78 -16.36 12.01
C ASP A 130 1.22 -16.52 13.44
N ASP A 131 1.76 -17.47 14.21
CA ASP A 131 1.35 -17.74 15.58
C ASP A 131 1.72 -16.62 16.58
N PHE A 132 2.55 -15.65 16.17
CA PHE A 132 3.12 -14.61 17.03
C PHE A 132 2.75 -13.19 16.59
N ASN A 133 2.39 -13.00 15.33
CA ASN A 133 2.17 -11.70 14.70
C ASN A 133 0.82 -11.63 13.98
N LEU A 134 0.24 -10.43 14.05
CA LEU A 134 -0.87 -10.00 13.22
C LEU A 134 -0.39 -8.98 12.19
N ARG A 135 -1.11 -8.85 11.08
CA ARG A 135 -0.81 -7.88 10.02
C ARG A 135 -2.07 -7.27 9.40
N LEU A 136 -1.91 -6.27 8.55
CA LEU A 136 -2.98 -5.78 7.68
C LEU A 136 -3.17 -6.75 6.49
N PRO A 137 -4.40 -7.24 6.23
CA PRO A 137 -4.65 -8.34 5.29
C PRO A 137 -4.54 -7.93 3.81
N ASN A 138 -4.81 -6.67 3.48
CA ASN A 138 -4.87 -6.20 2.09
C ASN A 138 -4.61 -4.70 1.94
N LEU A 139 -4.60 -4.26 0.68
CA LEU A 139 -4.34 -2.86 0.33
C LEU A 139 -5.36 -1.89 0.92
N ASN A 140 -6.61 -2.30 1.09
CA ASN A 140 -7.62 -1.42 1.69
C ASN A 140 -7.28 -1.08 3.13
N LEU A 141 -6.90 -2.07 3.93
CA LEU A 141 -6.52 -1.81 5.32
C LEU A 141 -5.17 -1.11 5.45
N ARG A 142 -4.22 -1.39 4.55
CA ARG A 142 -2.97 -0.61 4.46
C ARG A 142 -3.23 0.86 4.15
N GLN A 143 -4.11 1.14 3.19
CA GLN A 143 -4.52 2.49 2.87
C GLN A 143 -5.16 3.17 4.10
N ILE A 144 -6.14 2.53 4.74
CA ILE A 144 -6.80 3.07 5.94
C ILE A 144 -5.79 3.43 7.05
N PHE A 145 -4.77 2.59 7.28
CA PHE A 145 -3.74 2.88 8.30
C PHE A 145 -2.81 4.04 7.91
N VAL A 146 -2.47 4.18 6.63
CA VAL A 146 -1.77 5.38 6.13
C VAL A 146 -2.63 6.63 6.32
N GLU A 147 -3.95 6.55 6.13
CA GLU A 147 -4.85 7.68 6.41
C GLU A 147 -4.82 8.08 7.89
N TYR A 148 -4.84 7.11 8.82
CA TYR A 148 -4.67 7.39 10.24
C TYR A 148 -3.31 8.01 10.56
N PHE A 149 -2.24 7.52 9.95
CA PHE A 149 -0.91 8.10 10.09
C PHE A 149 -0.90 9.57 9.66
N ASN A 150 -1.49 9.87 8.50
CA ASN A 150 -1.59 11.23 7.97
C ASN A 150 -2.39 12.16 8.89
N GLU A 151 -3.54 11.69 9.39
CA GLU A 151 -4.36 12.46 10.32
C GLU A 151 -3.66 12.68 11.67
N LEU A 152 -2.91 11.69 12.19
CA LEU A 152 -2.15 11.81 13.43
C LEU A 152 -1.03 12.85 13.33
N HIS A 153 -0.29 12.83 12.23
CA HIS A 153 0.82 13.75 11.98
C HIS A 153 0.41 15.05 11.29
N GLN A 154 -0.90 15.26 11.08
CA GLN A 154 -1.47 16.45 10.42
C GLN A 154 -0.88 16.70 9.02
N ILE A 155 -0.63 15.63 8.28
CA ILE A 155 -0.08 15.68 6.93
C ILE A 155 -1.20 16.06 5.96
N ASP A 156 -1.01 17.18 5.24
CA ASP A 156 -1.91 17.57 4.18
C ASP A 156 -1.68 16.72 2.93
N VAL A 157 -2.72 15.96 2.56
CA VAL A 157 -2.80 15.12 1.36
C VAL A 157 -3.82 15.63 0.33
N SER A 158 -4.40 16.82 0.55
CA SER A 158 -5.57 17.32 -0.19
C SER A 158 -5.32 18.60 -0.96
N THR A 159 -4.60 19.59 -0.40
CA THR A 159 -4.65 20.94 -0.99
C THR A 159 -3.60 21.21 -2.07
N ARG A 160 -2.48 20.46 -2.08
CA ARG A 160 -1.28 20.82 -2.88
C ARG A 160 -1.01 19.93 -4.09
N TYR A 161 -1.88 18.95 -4.37
CA TYR A 161 -1.57 17.88 -5.32
C TYR A 161 -2.37 17.95 -6.62
N ALA A 162 -3.42 18.78 -6.71
CA ALA A 162 -4.27 18.81 -7.91
C ALA A 162 -3.47 19.15 -9.19
N GLU A 163 -2.63 20.18 -9.16
CA GLU A 163 -1.80 20.59 -10.30
C GLU A 163 -0.72 19.55 -10.64
N LEU A 164 -0.07 18.98 -9.62
CA LEU A 164 0.91 17.89 -9.78
C LEU A 164 0.28 16.70 -10.50
N MET A 165 -0.90 16.26 -10.03
CA MET A 165 -1.60 15.10 -10.56
C MET A 165 -2.15 15.39 -11.96
N GLN A 166 -2.63 16.60 -12.22
CA GLN A 166 -3.05 17.02 -13.56
C GLN A 166 -1.87 17.01 -14.54
N THR A 167 -0.71 17.51 -14.12
CA THR A 167 0.52 17.49 -14.93
C THR A 167 0.93 16.06 -15.27
N PHE A 168 0.93 15.16 -14.28
CA PHE A 168 1.20 13.74 -14.49
C PHE A 168 0.20 13.10 -15.46
N VAL A 169 -1.09 13.39 -15.29
CA VAL A 169 -2.16 12.88 -16.15
C VAL A 169 -1.94 13.34 -17.60
N ASN A 170 -1.50 14.57 -17.83
CA ASN A 170 -1.28 15.11 -19.18
C ASN A 170 0.03 14.62 -19.81
N ASN A 171 1.09 14.50 -19.01
CA ASN A 171 2.41 14.06 -19.45
C ASN A 171 3.02 13.12 -18.38
N PRO A 172 2.79 11.80 -18.47
CA PRO A 172 3.23 10.86 -17.46
C PRO A 172 4.75 10.86 -17.29
N ASN A 173 5.21 11.34 -16.14
CA ASN A 173 6.60 11.34 -15.75
C ASN A 173 6.69 10.95 -14.27
N LEU A 174 7.26 9.77 -13.98
CA LEU A 174 7.33 9.26 -12.61
C LEU A 174 8.28 10.09 -11.74
N GLU A 175 9.40 10.56 -12.29
CA GLU A 175 10.36 11.36 -11.54
C GLU A 175 9.72 12.68 -11.07
N CYS A 176 8.98 13.37 -11.95
CA CYS A 176 8.24 14.58 -11.57
C CYS A 176 7.13 14.28 -10.55
N LEU A 177 6.40 13.17 -10.71
CA LEU A 177 5.37 12.76 -9.77
C LEU A 177 5.95 12.49 -8.38
N PHE A 178 7.07 11.75 -8.32
CA PHE A 178 7.76 11.44 -7.07
C PHE A 178 8.43 12.68 -6.47
N ALA A 179 8.94 13.60 -7.29
CA ALA A 179 9.46 14.89 -6.83
C ALA A 179 8.38 15.73 -6.13
N GLY A 180 7.18 15.77 -6.69
CA GLY A 180 6.04 16.45 -6.06
C GLY A 180 5.60 15.77 -4.77
N TYR A 181 5.59 14.43 -4.73
CA TYR A 181 5.40 13.67 -3.50
C TYR A 181 6.46 14.02 -2.45
N TRP A 182 7.73 14.06 -2.82
CA TRP A 182 8.81 14.43 -1.90
C TRP A 182 8.65 15.87 -1.37
N ALA A 183 8.41 16.83 -2.27
CA ALA A 183 8.32 18.23 -1.93
C ALA A 183 7.08 18.58 -1.09
N HIS A 184 5.96 17.91 -1.32
CA HIS A 184 4.69 18.24 -0.67
C HIS A 184 4.30 17.29 0.45
N TYR A 185 4.65 16.00 0.39
CA TYR A 185 4.29 15.01 1.42
C TYR A 185 5.45 14.77 2.38
N ILE A 186 6.60 14.30 1.88
CA ILE A 186 7.76 13.92 2.72
C ILE A 186 8.27 15.10 3.55
N SER A 187 8.26 16.31 2.98
CA SER A 187 8.70 17.53 3.68
C SER A 187 7.85 17.92 4.90
N GLN A 188 6.63 17.37 5.03
CA GLN A 188 5.77 17.60 6.19
C GLN A 188 6.11 16.69 7.37
N LEU A 189 6.90 15.63 7.16
CA LEU A 189 7.18 14.64 8.18
C LEU A 189 8.08 15.21 9.30
N PRO A 190 7.74 14.97 10.58
CA PRO A 190 8.63 15.29 11.68
C PRO A 190 9.98 14.56 11.57
N GLU A 191 11.07 15.19 11.97
CA GLU A 191 12.41 14.60 11.87
C GLU A 191 12.53 13.23 12.57
N ALA A 192 11.86 13.07 13.71
CA ALA A 192 11.82 11.82 14.47
C ALA A 192 11.29 10.62 13.65
N ILE A 193 10.39 10.86 12.69
CA ILE A 193 9.83 9.81 11.85
C ILE A 193 10.89 9.17 10.95
N PHE A 194 11.86 9.95 10.46
CA PHE A 194 12.90 9.46 9.56
C PHE A 194 13.84 8.42 10.19
N GLN A 195 13.78 8.24 11.52
CA GLN A 195 14.48 7.15 12.21
C GLN A 195 13.87 5.78 11.93
N GLN A 196 12.57 5.72 11.61
CA GLN A 196 11.81 4.49 11.37
C GLN A 196 11.48 4.27 9.89
N VAL A 197 11.59 5.32 9.06
CA VAL A 197 11.32 5.26 7.62
C VAL A 197 12.13 4.15 6.94
N ASN A 198 11.46 3.43 6.06
CA ASN A 198 11.99 2.33 5.27
C ASN A 198 11.29 2.27 3.90
N GLU A 199 11.62 1.27 3.07
CA GLU A 199 11.02 1.08 1.74
C GLU A 199 9.50 0.89 1.80
N ASN A 200 9.02 0.13 2.78
CA ASN A 200 7.58 -0.09 2.97
C ASN A 200 6.84 1.24 3.22
N PHE A 201 7.41 2.14 4.01
CA PHE A 201 6.84 3.46 4.24
C PHE A 201 6.67 4.23 2.92
N TYR A 202 7.74 4.41 2.15
CA TYR A 202 7.67 5.13 0.86
C TYR A 202 6.68 4.48 -0.10
N ARG A 203 6.72 3.16 -0.23
CA ARG A 203 5.82 2.38 -1.06
C ARG A 203 4.36 2.61 -0.70
N THR A 204 3.99 2.50 0.57
CA THR A 204 2.60 2.59 1.04
C THR A 204 2.05 4.01 1.00
N THR A 205 2.84 5.00 1.42
CA THR A 205 2.44 6.42 1.44
C THR A 205 2.40 7.03 0.04
N PHE A 206 3.35 6.69 -0.83
CA PHE A 206 3.31 7.10 -2.24
C PHE A 206 2.13 6.46 -2.98
N PHE A 207 1.87 5.17 -2.75
CA PHE A 207 0.68 4.48 -3.25
C PHE A 207 -0.60 5.20 -2.81
N GLU A 208 -0.75 5.47 -1.52
CA GLU A 208 -1.94 6.11 -0.96
C GLU A 208 -2.18 7.47 -1.59
N LEU A 209 -1.14 8.31 -1.69
CA LEU A 209 -1.27 9.61 -2.32
C LEU A 209 -1.70 9.48 -3.79
N CYS A 210 -1.06 8.58 -4.53
CA CYS A 210 -1.41 8.35 -5.93
C CYS A 210 -2.84 7.83 -6.09
N SER A 211 -3.29 6.92 -5.22
CA SER A 211 -4.63 6.32 -5.31
C SER A 211 -5.74 7.36 -5.10
N ARG A 212 -5.52 8.37 -4.26
CA ARG A 212 -6.48 9.48 -4.05
C ARG A 212 -6.84 10.22 -5.33
N TYR A 213 -5.87 10.47 -6.20
CA TYR A 213 -6.06 11.34 -7.38
C TYR A 213 -6.10 10.58 -8.70
N LEU A 214 -5.39 9.46 -8.78
CA LEU A 214 -5.18 8.73 -10.02
C LEU A 214 -6.07 7.49 -10.14
N SER A 215 -6.87 7.17 -9.12
CA SER A 215 -7.73 5.97 -9.08
C SER A 215 -8.80 5.94 -10.15
N ARG A 216 -9.04 7.06 -10.83
CA ARG A 216 -9.83 7.05 -12.05
C ARG A 216 -9.18 6.18 -13.12
N TRP A 217 -7.90 6.39 -13.41
CA TRP A 217 -7.21 5.81 -14.58
C TRP A 217 -6.35 4.59 -14.26
N PHE A 218 -5.93 4.43 -13.00
CA PHE A 218 -5.04 3.35 -12.58
C PHE A 218 -5.68 2.46 -11.51
N THR A 219 -5.18 1.24 -11.45
CA THR A 219 -5.21 0.34 -10.31
C THR A 219 -3.77 0.04 -9.88
N TRP A 220 -3.62 -0.54 -8.69
CA TRP A 220 -2.32 -0.80 -8.10
C TRP A 220 -2.20 -2.25 -7.65
N ASN A 221 -1.01 -2.80 -7.87
CA ASN A 221 -0.55 -3.95 -7.13
C ASN A 221 0.58 -3.49 -6.23
N VAL A 222 0.46 -3.71 -4.93
CA VAL A 222 1.58 -3.53 -4.01
C VAL A 222 2.05 -4.91 -3.63
N GLU A 223 3.36 -5.09 -3.54
CA GLU A 223 3.92 -6.31 -2.96
C GLU A 223 3.52 -7.58 -3.72
N ARG A 224 3.51 -7.51 -5.05
CA ARG A 224 3.07 -8.61 -5.91
C ARG A 224 4.16 -9.67 -6.05
N SER A 225 3.81 -10.92 -5.74
CA SER A 225 4.73 -12.06 -5.87
C SER A 225 4.88 -12.51 -7.33
N TYR A 226 6.13 -12.74 -7.71
CA TYR A 226 6.61 -13.34 -8.94
C TYR A 226 7.53 -14.52 -8.61
N PRO A 227 7.79 -15.45 -9.55
CA PRO A 227 8.77 -16.52 -9.32
C PRO A 227 10.16 -16.01 -8.92
N GLN A 228 10.57 -14.85 -9.44
CA GLN A 228 11.88 -14.23 -9.22
C GLN A 228 11.94 -13.34 -7.97
N GLY A 229 10.83 -13.12 -7.26
CA GLY A 229 10.78 -12.24 -6.10
C GLY A 229 9.46 -11.50 -5.97
N LYS A 230 9.46 -10.32 -5.36
CA LYS A 230 8.24 -9.58 -5.03
C LYS A 230 8.43 -8.12 -5.44
N SER A 231 7.62 -7.63 -6.36
CA SER A 231 7.69 -6.23 -6.77
C SER A 231 7.09 -5.32 -5.71
N ASP A 232 7.67 -4.15 -5.49
CA ASP A 232 7.13 -3.21 -4.52
C ASP A 232 5.80 -2.58 -4.93
N LEU A 233 5.76 -1.89 -6.06
CA LEU A 233 4.58 -1.15 -6.49
C LEU A 233 4.41 -1.21 -8.01
N GLU A 234 3.19 -1.51 -8.45
CA GLU A 234 2.84 -1.49 -9.87
C GLU A 234 1.70 -0.51 -10.11
N PHE A 235 1.86 0.39 -11.08
CA PHE A 235 0.73 1.11 -11.68
C PHE A 235 0.20 0.31 -12.86
N VAL A 236 -1.08 -0.05 -12.82
CA VAL A 236 -1.76 -0.77 -13.89
C VAL A 236 -2.85 0.12 -14.45
N GLY A 237 -2.69 0.57 -15.70
CA GLY A 237 -3.69 1.39 -16.36
C GLY A 237 -4.94 0.57 -16.63
N LYS A 238 -6.10 1.07 -16.17
CA LYS A 238 -7.37 0.35 -16.32
C LYS A 238 -7.72 0.18 -17.78
N TYR A 239 -8.16 -1.02 -18.16
CA TYR A 239 -8.50 -1.35 -19.54
C TYR A 239 -9.57 -0.44 -20.18
N HIS A 240 -10.46 0.17 -19.37
CA HIS A 240 -11.55 1.04 -19.83
C HIS A 240 -11.22 2.54 -19.73
N GLU A 241 -9.96 2.90 -19.47
CA GLU A 241 -9.52 4.28 -19.29
C GLU A 241 -8.30 4.60 -20.16
N LYS A 242 -7.93 5.88 -20.21
CA LYS A 242 -6.93 6.39 -21.17
C LYS A 242 -5.52 5.79 -21.08
N PHE A 243 -5.16 5.18 -19.95
CA PHE A 243 -3.85 4.55 -19.75
C PHE A 243 -3.90 3.03 -19.91
N ALA A 244 -4.97 2.48 -20.49
CA ALA A 244 -5.09 1.06 -20.80
C ALA A 244 -3.81 0.51 -21.46
N GLY A 245 -3.37 -0.66 -21.00
CA GLY A 245 -2.14 -1.30 -21.47
C GLY A 245 -0.85 -0.73 -20.88
N LEU A 246 -0.87 0.38 -20.14
CA LEU A 246 0.31 0.89 -19.44
C LEU A 246 0.53 0.09 -18.15
N ARG A 247 1.76 -0.38 -17.94
CA ARG A 247 2.19 -0.98 -16.68
C ARG A 247 3.51 -0.39 -16.23
N TRP A 248 3.53 0.26 -15.06
CA TRP A 248 4.80 0.70 -14.47
C TRP A 248 5.12 -0.18 -13.28
N VAL A 249 6.35 -0.65 -13.19
CA VAL A 249 6.88 -1.37 -12.03
C VAL A 249 7.86 -0.45 -11.34
N ILE A 250 7.71 -0.27 -10.05
CA ILE A 250 8.48 0.65 -9.23
C ILE A 250 9.04 -0.14 -8.07
N GLU A 251 10.36 -0.16 -7.95
CA GLU A 251 11.09 -0.70 -6.81
C GLU A 251 11.62 0.43 -5.94
N PHE A 252 11.43 0.35 -4.63
CA PHE A 252 11.96 1.32 -3.68
C PHE A 252 13.23 0.79 -3.05
N LYS A 253 14.22 1.67 -2.91
CA LYS A 253 15.45 1.39 -2.18
C LYS A 253 15.67 2.49 -1.15
N TYR A 254 16.05 2.11 0.06
CA TYR A 254 16.29 3.07 1.13
C TYR A 254 17.73 3.05 1.65
N ILE A 255 18.32 4.23 1.79
CA ILE A 255 19.61 4.45 2.44
C ILE A 255 19.40 5.41 3.61
N SER A 256 19.69 4.96 4.83
CA SER A 256 19.55 5.81 6.02
C SER A 256 20.56 6.95 6.05
N ASN A 257 20.26 8.00 6.83
CA ASN A 257 21.18 9.11 7.08
C ASN A 257 22.54 8.63 7.65
N SER A 258 22.51 7.61 8.51
CA SER A 258 23.73 7.03 9.07
C SER A 258 24.59 6.36 8.00
N LYS A 259 23.98 5.59 7.09
CA LYS A 259 24.69 4.92 6.00
C LYS A 259 25.24 5.93 4.98
N LEU A 260 24.44 6.94 4.61
CA LEU A 260 24.87 8.07 3.77
C LEU A 260 26.14 8.73 4.29
N HIS A 261 26.16 9.07 5.58
CA HIS A 261 27.29 9.74 6.21
C HIS A 261 28.53 8.84 6.27
N THR A 262 28.36 7.59 6.71
CA THR A 262 29.46 6.63 6.86
C THR A 262 30.10 6.28 5.51
N GLU A 263 29.29 6.04 4.48
CA GLU A 263 29.75 5.66 3.14
C GLU A 263 30.06 6.87 2.24
N LYS A 264 29.82 8.09 2.73
CA LYS A 264 30.04 9.36 1.99
C LYS A 264 29.37 9.37 0.61
N ILE A 265 28.15 8.85 0.54
CA ILE A 265 27.40 8.73 -0.70
C ILE A 265 27.00 10.12 -1.19
N ASN A 266 27.34 10.44 -2.44
CA ASN A 266 26.88 11.66 -3.11
C ASN A 266 25.61 11.34 -3.92
N ILE A 267 24.47 11.93 -3.53
CA ILE A 267 23.15 11.67 -4.13
C ILE A 267 23.12 12.04 -5.62
N GLU A 268 23.73 13.15 -6.02
CA GLU A 268 23.75 13.62 -7.42
C GLU A 268 24.58 12.73 -8.33
N ARG A 269 25.61 12.07 -7.78
CA ARG A 269 26.47 11.14 -8.52
C ARG A 269 26.13 9.68 -8.27
N PHE A 270 25.06 9.39 -7.54
CA PHE A 270 24.64 8.03 -7.28
C PHE A 270 24.25 7.33 -8.59
N VAL A 271 24.79 6.13 -8.77
CA VAL A 271 24.54 5.27 -9.93
C VAL A 271 23.78 4.05 -9.44
N LEU A 272 22.76 3.66 -10.18
CA LEU A 272 21.98 2.46 -9.89
C LEU A 272 22.90 1.23 -9.85
N PRO A 273 22.93 0.46 -8.74
CA PRO A 273 23.62 -0.82 -8.68
C PRO A 273 23.05 -1.81 -9.69
N VAL A 274 23.92 -2.63 -10.30
CA VAL A 274 23.52 -3.59 -11.34
C VAL A 274 22.53 -4.62 -10.80
N GLU A 275 22.74 -5.12 -9.58
CA GLU A 275 21.86 -6.09 -8.93
C GLU A 275 20.41 -5.60 -8.83
N ASP A 276 20.21 -4.32 -8.48
CA ASP A 276 18.87 -3.73 -8.36
C ASP A 276 18.20 -3.54 -9.73
N SER A 277 18.98 -3.32 -10.79
CA SER A 277 18.47 -3.30 -12.18
C SER A 277 18.11 -4.71 -12.70
N GLU A 278 18.90 -5.73 -12.34
CA GLU A 278 18.62 -7.11 -12.73
C GLU A 278 17.40 -7.67 -11.98
N GLN A 279 17.23 -7.32 -10.70
CA GLN A 279 16.08 -7.70 -9.89
C GLN A 279 14.76 -7.29 -10.55
N ILE A 280 14.62 -6.02 -10.92
CA ILE A 280 13.37 -5.49 -11.49
C ILE A 280 13.13 -5.97 -12.92
N GLU A 281 14.18 -6.22 -13.71
CA GLU A 281 14.05 -6.82 -15.04
C GLU A 281 13.50 -8.25 -14.98
N GLY A 282 13.83 -9.00 -13.91
CA GLY A 282 13.22 -10.31 -13.64
C GLY A 282 11.69 -10.25 -13.52
N TYR A 283 11.15 -9.23 -12.85
CA TYR A 283 9.69 -9.01 -12.75
C TYR A 283 9.07 -8.63 -14.08
N ALA A 284 9.78 -7.81 -14.87
CA ALA A 284 9.35 -7.38 -16.19
C ALA A 284 9.15 -8.57 -17.15
N GLN A 285 10.02 -9.59 -17.08
CA GLN A 285 9.87 -10.80 -17.89
C GLN A 285 8.56 -11.54 -17.60
N GLY A 286 8.22 -11.72 -16.32
CA GLY A 286 6.95 -12.34 -15.91
C GLY A 286 5.74 -11.53 -16.38
N LEU A 287 5.79 -10.21 -16.23
CA LEU A 287 4.73 -9.31 -16.68
C LEU A 287 4.53 -9.31 -18.20
N ARG A 288 5.62 -9.32 -18.99
CA ARG A 288 5.54 -9.36 -20.46
C ARG A 288 5.01 -10.71 -20.95
N GLN A 289 5.22 -11.80 -20.20
CA GLN A 289 4.61 -13.10 -20.51
C GLN A 289 3.12 -13.13 -20.18
N GLU A 290 2.72 -12.59 -19.02
CA GLU A 290 1.31 -12.56 -18.58
C GLU A 290 0.47 -11.54 -19.37
N TYR A 291 1.07 -10.40 -19.74
CA TYR A 291 0.43 -9.32 -20.50
C TYR A 291 1.32 -8.87 -21.68
N PRO A 292 1.36 -9.64 -22.78
CA PRO A 292 2.23 -9.34 -23.94
C PRO A 292 1.96 -8.00 -24.60
N GLU A 293 0.71 -7.55 -24.58
CA GLU A 293 0.27 -6.29 -25.17
C GLU A 293 0.55 -5.07 -24.27
N ALA A 294 1.02 -5.29 -23.03
CA ALA A 294 1.24 -4.20 -22.09
C ALA A 294 2.57 -3.48 -22.35
N ARG A 295 2.52 -2.14 -22.36
CA ARG A 295 3.71 -1.30 -22.35
C ARG A 295 4.27 -1.21 -20.93
N VAL A 296 5.24 -2.06 -20.65
CA VAL A 296 5.94 -2.12 -19.35
C VAL A 296 7.06 -1.09 -19.30
N ALA A 297 7.08 -0.25 -18.26
CA ALA A 297 8.20 0.62 -17.91
C ALA A 297 8.65 0.33 -16.48
N LEU A 298 9.96 0.36 -16.24
CA LEU A 298 10.56 -0.04 -14.97
C LEU A 298 11.27 1.14 -14.33
N PHE A 299 11.12 1.26 -13.02
CA PHE A 299 11.69 2.34 -12.25
C PHE A 299 12.28 1.84 -10.94
N VAL A 300 13.45 2.36 -10.59
CA VAL A 300 14.02 2.18 -9.25
C VAL A 300 14.13 3.55 -8.59
N ILE A 301 13.55 3.69 -7.40
CA ILE A 301 13.55 4.93 -6.63
C ILE A 301 14.40 4.75 -5.38
N TYR A 302 15.54 5.42 -5.34
CA TYR A 302 16.36 5.51 -4.13
C TYR A 302 15.93 6.69 -3.29
N CYS A 303 15.61 6.45 -2.03
CA CYS A 303 15.36 7.47 -1.02
C CYS A 303 16.55 7.50 -0.03
N PHE A 304 17.10 8.69 0.18
CA PHE A 304 18.31 8.92 0.97
C PHE A 304 17.95 9.66 2.25
N GLY A 305 17.51 8.92 3.28
CA GLY A 305 17.05 9.46 4.55
C GLY A 305 16.01 10.56 4.35
N ASN A 306 16.29 11.75 4.87
CA ASN A 306 15.51 12.98 4.61
C ASN A 306 16.23 13.97 3.68
N GLN A 307 17.33 13.56 3.04
CA GLN A 307 18.20 14.46 2.25
C GLN A 307 17.79 14.58 0.78
N GLY A 308 17.22 13.52 0.20
CA GLY A 308 16.76 13.55 -1.17
C GLY A 308 16.41 12.18 -1.72
N PHE A 309 16.19 12.12 -3.04
CA PHE A 309 15.88 10.90 -3.76
C PHE A 309 16.52 10.91 -5.15
N ARG A 310 16.55 9.74 -5.80
CA ARG A 310 16.90 9.56 -7.22
C ARG A 310 15.94 8.57 -7.86
N VAL A 311 15.42 8.90 -9.03
CA VAL A 311 14.60 8.00 -9.84
C VAL A 311 15.44 7.54 -11.04
N PHE A 312 15.48 6.23 -11.27
CA PHE A 312 16.14 5.60 -12.40
C PHE A 312 15.09 4.92 -13.26
N ALA A 313 14.96 5.34 -14.51
CA ALA A 313 14.14 4.66 -15.51
C ALA A 313 15.02 3.69 -16.32
N LEU A 314 14.54 2.47 -16.57
CA LEU A 314 15.26 1.41 -17.26
C LEU A 314 14.71 1.13 -18.66
#